data_AF-A0AAV8ZLC7-F1
#
_entry.id   AF-A0AAV8ZLC7-F1
#
_cell.length_a   1.000
_cell.length_b   1.000
_cell.length_c   1.000
_cell.angle_alpha   90.00
_cell.angle_beta   90.00
_cell.angle_gamma   90.00
#
_symmetry.space_group_name_H-M   'P 1'
#
loop_
_entity.id
_entity.type
_entity.pdbx_description
1 polymer ?
#
loop_
_entity_poly.entity_id
_entity_poly.type
_entity_poly.pdbx_seq_one_letter_code
_entity_poly.pdbx_strand_id
1 'polypeptide(L)'
;MINYDETNLTDDPGRLKYIVRRGCKRPERVLDTSKSSISVMFSGTASGKLLSCYVVYKAEHLYDTWQQDGPRGTHYNRSKSEWFDGVIFEDWFVTVPLKYFQKYDKEVPKMLIGDNLASHLSVKVINLCKAHNILFVLHPPNSTHLCQPLDVAVFRLLKMFWRQVINE
;
A
#
# COMPACT_ATOMS: atom_id res chain seq x y z
N MET A 1 -17.06 -5.23 -5.58
CA MET A 1 -16.13 -4.12 -5.85
C MET A 1 -14.98 -4.16 -4.86
N ILE A 2 -13.76 -3.93 -5.33
CA ILE A 2 -12.53 -3.74 -4.55
C ILE A 2 -11.95 -2.37 -4.91
N ASN A 3 -11.65 -1.55 -3.91
CA ASN A 3 -10.82 -0.36 -4.05
C ASN A 3 -9.39 -0.69 -3.58
N TYR A 4 -8.36 -0.11 -4.21
CA TYR A 4 -6.97 -0.32 -3.85
C TYR A 4 -6.16 0.96 -3.92
N ASP A 5 -5.06 0.98 -3.18
CA ASP A 5 -4.13 2.10 -3.14
C ASP A 5 -2.79 1.70 -2.48
N GLU A 6 -1.74 2.47 -2.78
CA GLU A 6 -0.41 2.28 -2.23
C GLU A 6 -0.08 3.29 -1.13
N THR A 7 0.74 2.88 -0.16
CA THR A 7 1.26 3.81 0.83
C THR A 7 2.65 3.42 1.29
N ASN A 8 3.48 4.43 1.58
CA ASN A 8 4.81 4.23 2.14
C ASN A 8 4.79 4.42 3.66
N LEU A 9 5.41 3.47 4.37
CA LEU A 9 5.69 3.54 5.81
C LEU A 9 7.18 3.78 6.01
N THR A 10 7.53 4.83 6.74
CA THR A 10 8.93 5.24 6.98
C THR A 10 9.36 4.87 8.39
N ASP A 11 10.65 4.57 8.57
CA ASP A 11 11.23 4.36 9.91
C ASP A 11 11.56 5.68 10.64
N ASP A 12 11.39 6.83 9.99
CA ASP A 12 11.48 8.15 10.62
C ASP A 12 10.16 8.49 11.36
N PRO A 13 10.18 8.64 12.70
CA PRO A 13 9.00 9.06 13.49
C PRO A 13 8.54 10.49 13.20
N GLY A 14 9.32 11.26 12.44
CA GLY A 14 9.03 12.62 12.03
C GLY A 14 9.33 13.65 13.12
N ARG A 15 8.80 14.87 12.90
CA ARG A 15 9.08 16.03 13.76
C ARG A 15 8.19 16.04 15.00
N LEU A 16 8.82 16.24 16.15
CA LEU A 16 8.13 16.51 17.43
C LEU A 16 8.30 17.97 17.84
N LYS A 17 7.35 18.47 18.63
CA LYS A 17 7.45 19.78 19.27
C LYS A 17 8.07 19.60 20.66
N TYR A 18 9.12 20.36 20.95
CA TYR A 18 9.81 20.33 22.24
C TYR A 18 9.77 21.71 22.91
N ILE A 19 9.71 21.71 24.24
CA ILE A 19 9.93 22.92 25.03
C ILE A 19 11.42 23.01 25.31
N VAL A 20 12.04 24.13 24.93
CA VAL A 20 13.48 24.37 25.08
C VAL A 20 13.72 25.69 25.78
N ARG A 21 14.90 25.84 26.41
CA ARG A 21 15.27 27.12 27.04
C ARG A 21 15.28 28.23 25.99
N ARG A 22 14.72 29.38 26.34
CA ARG A 22 14.77 30.61 25.52
C ARG A 22 16.23 30.92 25.16
N GLY A 23 16.53 31.03 23.87
CA GLY A 23 17.90 31.25 23.35
C GLY A 23 18.60 30.00 22.80
N CYS A 24 18.02 28.80 22.94
CA CYS A 24 18.52 27.61 22.25
C CYS A 24 18.31 27.74 20.74
N LYS A 25 19.41 27.90 19.98
CA LYS A 25 19.36 28.09 18.52
C LYS A 25 19.19 26.79 17.72
N ARG A 26 19.66 25.66 18.26
CA ARG A 26 19.66 24.34 17.61
C ARG A 26 19.33 23.24 18.62
N PRO A 27 18.05 23.02 18.92
CA PRO A 27 17.65 21.83 19.65
C PRO A 27 17.79 20.62 18.71
N GLU A 28 18.65 19.67 19.09
CA GLU A 28 18.92 18.47 18.31
C GLU A 28 18.17 17.27 18.91
N ARG A 29 17.60 16.46 18.03
CA ARG A 29 17.03 15.16 18.36
C ARG A 29 17.86 14.12 17.60
N VAL A 30 18.69 13.38 18.32
CA VAL A 30 19.45 12.27 17.73
C VAL A 30 18.51 11.08 17.61
N LEU A 31 18.35 10.59 16.39
CA LEU A 31 17.54 9.42 16.06
C LEU A 31 18.38 8.49 15.20
N ASP A 32 18.28 7.19 15.46
CA ASP A 32 18.84 6.17 14.59
C ASP A 32 17.75 5.74 13.60
N THR A 33 17.79 6.32 12.39
CA THR A 33 16.82 6.05 11.32
C THR A 33 17.57 5.82 10.02
N SER A 34 17.24 4.75 9.30
CA SER A 34 17.81 4.47 7.97
C SER A 34 17.25 5.40 6.89
N LYS A 35 16.14 6.11 7.17
CA LYS A 35 15.33 6.87 6.20
C LYS A 35 14.80 5.99 5.07
N SER A 36 14.73 4.68 5.30
CA SER A 36 14.13 3.77 4.34
C SER A 36 12.61 3.81 4.47
N SER A 37 11.95 3.43 3.39
CA SER A 37 10.51 3.26 3.37
C SER A 37 10.14 1.84 2.92
N ILE A 38 9.04 1.35 3.47
CA ILE A 38 8.40 0.10 3.09
C ILE A 38 7.12 0.48 2.36
N SER A 39 6.99 0.03 1.12
CA SER A 39 5.79 0.27 0.32
C SER A 39 4.78 -0.83 0.58
N VAL A 40 3.52 -0.45 0.83
CA VAL A 40 2.45 -1.40 1.14
C VAL A 40 1.25 -1.09 0.26
N MET A 41 0.78 -2.11 -0.47
CA MET A 41 -0.46 -2.05 -1.24
C MET A 41 -1.60 -2.58 -0.40
N PHE A 42 -2.62 -1.74 -0.21
CA PHE A 42 -3.85 -2.10 0.49
C PHE A 42 -4.98 -2.27 -0.52
N SER A 43 -5.92 -3.16 -0.19
CA SER A 43 -7.17 -3.24 -0.92
C SER A 43 -8.32 -3.60 0.01
N GLY A 44 -9.49 -3.02 -0.26
CA GLY A 44 -10.67 -3.17 0.55
C GLY A 44 -11.93 -3.33 -0.30
N THR A 45 -12.87 -4.12 0.20
CA THR A 45 -14.18 -4.29 -0.45
C THR A 45 -15.11 -3.13 -0.09
N ALA A 46 -16.16 -2.95 -0.90
CA ALA A 46 -17.25 -2.02 -0.58
C ALA A 46 -17.96 -2.32 0.76
N SER A 47 -17.88 -3.56 1.25
CA SER A 47 -18.44 -3.96 2.54
C SER A 47 -17.51 -3.66 3.73
N GLY A 48 -16.40 -2.96 3.51
CA GLY A 48 -15.42 -2.60 4.54
C GLY A 48 -14.44 -3.71 4.92
N LYS A 49 -14.39 -4.82 4.17
CA LYS A 49 -13.43 -5.89 4.43
C LYS A 49 -12.10 -5.58 3.75
N LEU A 50 -11.03 -5.49 4.53
CA LEU A 50 -9.67 -5.45 3.99
C LEU A 50 -9.25 -6.83 3.47
N LEU A 51 -8.56 -6.84 2.33
CA LEU A 51 -7.88 -8.02 1.80
C LEU A 51 -6.47 -8.12 2.41
N SER A 52 -5.79 -9.23 2.11
CA SER A 52 -4.38 -9.41 2.45
C SER A 52 -3.53 -8.21 2.03
N CYS A 53 -2.69 -7.74 2.94
CA CYS A 53 -1.69 -6.73 2.65
C CYS A 53 -0.64 -7.29 1.70
N TYR A 54 -0.04 -6.41 0.90
CA TYR A 54 1.07 -6.76 0.03
C TYR A 54 2.21 -5.79 0.30
N VAL A 55 3.28 -6.30 0.90
CA VAL A 55 4.39 -5.53 1.45
C VAL A 55 5.59 -5.66 0.52
N VAL A 56 6.19 -4.54 0.15
CA VAL A 56 7.35 -4.46 -0.72
C VAL A 56 8.49 -3.79 0.02
N TYR A 57 9.55 -4.54 0.25
CA TYR A 57 10.79 -4.02 0.82
C TYR A 57 11.70 -3.45 -0.26
N LYS A 58 12.36 -2.33 0.03
CA LYS A 58 13.48 -1.84 -0.78
C LYS A 58 14.72 -2.70 -0.52
N ALA A 59 14.90 -3.78 -1.29
CA ALA A 59 15.97 -4.74 -1.13
C ALA A 59 16.25 -5.53 -2.42
N GLU A 60 17.47 -6.07 -2.53
CA GLU A 60 17.83 -6.99 -3.62
C GLU A 60 17.36 -8.43 -3.34
N HIS A 61 17.33 -8.82 -2.06
CA HIS A 61 16.92 -10.14 -1.61
C HIS A 61 15.82 -10.02 -0.56
N LEU A 62 14.90 -10.98 -0.55
CA LEU A 62 13.87 -11.14 0.47
C LEU A 62 14.26 -12.32 1.35
N TYR A 63 14.35 -12.08 2.65
CA TYR A 63 14.72 -13.10 3.63
C TYR A 63 13.48 -13.65 4.34
N ASP A 64 13.48 -14.93 4.68
CA ASP A 64 12.34 -15.60 5.32
C ASP A 64 11.96 -14.99 6.68
N THR A 65 12.95 -14.46 7.39
CA THR A 65 12.76 -13.78 8.69
C THR A 65 11.93 -12.50 8.57
N TRP A 66 11.95 -11.82 7.42
CA TRP A 66 11.16 -10.59 7.20
C TRP A 66 9.68 -10.87 6.96
N GLN A 67 9.33 -12.13 6.70
CA GLN A 67 7.97 -12.57 6.40
C GLN A 67 7.29 -13.21 7.61
N GLN A 68 7.95 -13.22 8.76
CA GLN A 68 7.44 -13.73 10.03
C GLN A 68 6.58 -12.65 10.72
N ASP A 69 5.67 -13.07 11.60
CA ASP A 69 4.90 -12.23 12.53
C ASP A 69 4.05 -11.08 11.95
N GLY A 70 3.93 -10.99 10.61
CA GLY A 70 3.01 -10.04 10.00
C GLY A 70 1.55 -10.51 9.97
N PRO A 71 0.63 -9.63 9.53
CA PRO A 71 -0.78 -9.97 9.44
C PRO A 71 -1.00 -11.24 8.62
N ARG A 72 -1.93 -12.09 9.07
CA ARG A 72 -2.15 -13.39 8.45
C ARG A 72 -2.49 -13.27 6.97
N GLY A 73 -1.75 -14.01 6.13
CA GLY A 73 -1.96 -14.04 4.69
C GLY A 73 -1.36 -12.84 3.96
N THR A 74 -0.49 -12.06 4.61
CA THR A 74 0.31 -11.01 3.95
C THR A 74 1.19 -11.64 2.88
N HIS A 75 1.28 -10.96 1.75
CA HIS A 75 2.21 -11.27 0.68
C HIS A 75 3.41 -10.32 0.77
N TYR A 76 4.60 -10.85 0.57
CA TYR A 76 5.84 -10.09 0.67
C TYR A 76 6.59 -10.15 -0.64
N ASN A 77 7.13 -9.01 -1.05
CA ASN A 77 7.98 -8.89 -2.21
C ASN A 77 9.10 -7.86 -1.93
N ARG A 78 9.95 -7.64 -2.92
CA ARG A 78 11.12 -6.76 -2.85
C ARG A 78 11.34 -6.06 -4.19
N SER A 79 11.82 -4.83 -4.10
CA SER A 79 12.21 -4.01 -5.25
C SER A 79 13.58 -3.38 -5.00
N LYS A 80 14.34 -3.16 -6.09
CA LYS A 80 15.57 -2.35 -6.03
C LYS A 80 15.26 -0.86 -5.83
N SER A 81 14.04 -0.43 -6.18
CA SER A 81 13.55 0.93 -6.01
C SER A 81 12.56 1.02 -4.84
N GLU A 82 12.26 2.25 -4.41
CA GLU A 82 11.19 2.55 -3.44
C GLU A 82 9.80 2.67 -4.10
N TRP A 83 9.70 2.31 -5.38
CA TRP A 83 8.50 2.54 -6.18
C TRP A 83 7.87 1.21 -6.59
N PHE A 84 6.55 1.14 -6.57
CA PHE A 84 5.81 0.06 -7.22
C PHE A 84 5.99 0.16 -8.74
N ASP A 85 6.53 -0.90 -9.34
CA ASP A 85 6.58 -1.06 -10.78
C ASP A 85 5.43 -1.95 -11.29
N GLY A 86 5.30 -2.02 -12.62
CA GLY A 86 4.26 -2.84 -13.24
C GLY A 86 4.39 -4.34 -12.97
N VAL A 87 5.59 -4.85 -12.71
CA VAL A 87 5.81 -6.28 -12.43
C VAL A 87 5.28 -6.63 -11.04
N ILE A 88 5.59 -5.77 -10.06
CA ILE A 88 5.09 -5.89 -8.69
C ILE A 88 3.57 -5.71 -8.67
N PHE A 89 3.03 -4.78 -9.46
CA PHE A 89 1.59 -4.60 -9.60
C PHE A 89 0.89 -5.83 -10.19
N GLU A 90 1.47 -6.46 -11.22
CA GLU A 90 0.96 -7.70 -11.79
C GLU A 90 0.92 -8.84 -10.77
N ASP A 91 2.02 -9.02 -10.02
CA ASP A 91 2.11 -10.06 -8.99
C ASP A 91 1.08 -9.81 -7.88
N TRP A 92 0.99 -8.57 -7.40
CA TRP A 92 -0.04 -8.15 -6.45
C TRP A 92 -1.45 -8.49 -6.98
N PHE A 93 -1.78 -8.11 -8.21
CA PHE A 93 -3.10 -8.34 -8.80
C PHE A 93 -3.46 -9.84 -8.82
N VAL A 94 -2.53 -10.68 -9.26
CA VAL A 94 -2.75 -12.14 -9.36
C VAL A 94 -2.86 -12.76 -7.97
N THR A 95 -2.05 -12.33 -7.02
CA THR A 95 -1.98 -12.93 -5.68
C THR A 95 -3.13 -12.51 -4.77
N VAL A 96 -3.60 -11.26 -4.88
CA VAL A 96 -4.57 -10.67 -3.95
C VAL A 96 -5.97 -10.53 -4.56
N PRO A 97 -6.28 -9.51 -5.40
CA PRO A 97 -7.65 -9.28 -5.86
C PRO A 97 -8.16 -10.37 -6.79
N LEU A 98 -7.32 -10.95 -7.68
CA LEU A 98 -7.78 -12.01 -8.58
C LEU A 98 -8.24 -13.26 -7.79
N LYS A 99 -7.43 -13.72 -6.82
CA LYS A 99 -7.83 -14.84 -5.95
C LYS A 99 -9.08 -14.53 -5.14
N TYR A 100 -9.27 -13.27 -4.72
CA TYR A 100 -10.50 -12.85 -4.06
C TYR A 100 -11.71 -12.97 -5.00
N PHE A 101 -11.59 -12.45 -6.23
CA PHE A 101 -12.65 -12.45 -7.22
C PHE A 101 -13.03 -13.84 -7.73
N GLN A 102 -12.07 -14.78 -7.74
CA GLN A 102 -12.30 -16.18 -8.13
C GLN A 102 -13.19 -16.96 -7.15
N LYS A 103 -13.44 -16.43 -5.95
CA LYS A 103 -14.39 -17.02 -4.98
C LYS A 103 -15.86 -16.83 -5.38
N TYR A 104 -16.11 -15.97 -6.35
CA TYR A 104 -17.43 -15.64 -6.85
C TYR A 104 -17.58 -16.12 -8.29
N ASP A 105 -18.80 -16.46 -8.70
CA ASP A 105 -19.10 -16.88 -10.05
C ASP A 105 -18.66 -15.87 -11.11
N LYS A 106 -18.35 -16.36 -12.31
CA LYS A 106 -17.87 -15.51 -13.42
C LYS A 106 -18.95 -14.55 -13.93
N GLU A 107 -20.22 -14.92 -13.77
CA GLU A 107 -21.36 -14.11 -14.22
C GLU A 107 -21.61 -12.90 -13.32
N VAL A 108 -21.13 -12.94 -12.07
CA VAL A 108 -21.26 -11.82 -11.14
C VAL A 108 -20.41 -10.64 -11.60
N PRO A 109 -20.97 -9.44 -11.78
CA PRO A 109 -20.20 -8.24 -12.10
C PRO A 109 -19.18 -7.92 -11.00
N LYS A 110 -17.91 -7.86 -11.38
CA LYS A 110 -16.80 -7.53 -10.47
C LYS A 110 -16.19 -6.21 -10.91
N MET A 111 -15.60 -5.49 -9.96
CA MET A 111 -14.99 -4.19 -10.22
C MET A 111 -13.78 -4.02 -9.33
N LEU A 112 -12.66 -3.64 -9.94
CA LEU A 112 -11.44 -3.21 -9.29
C LEU A 112 -11.24 -1.72 -9.63
N ILE A 113 -11.13 -0.87 -8.60
CA ILE A 113 -11.01 0.58 -8.77
C ILE A 113 -9.80 1.12 -8.01
N GLY A 114 -9.02 1.99 -8.65
CA GLY A 114 -7.86 2.65 -8.05
C GLY A 114 -7.42 3.88 -8.84
N ASP A 115 -6.26 4.43 -8.51
CA ASP A 115 -5.69 5.60 -9.16
C ASP A 115 -5.14 5.29 -10.57
N ASN A 116 -5.04 6.33 -11.40
CA ASN A 116 -4.59 6.23 -12.79
C ASN A 116 -3.06 6.34 -12.93
N LEU A 117 -2.31 5.64 -12.08
CA LEU A 117 -0.86 5.61 -12.16
C LEU A 117 -0.40 4.68 -13.29
N ALA A 118 0.63 5.09 -14.04
CA ALA A 118 1.11 4.32 -15.19
C ALA A 118 1.60 2.90 -14.82
N SER A 119 2.15 2.72 -13.62
CA SER A 119 2.56 1.39 -13.11
C SER A 119 1.37 0.46 -12.85
N HIS A 120 0.16 0.99 -12.65
CA HIS A 120 -1.07 0.21 -12.50
C HIS A 120 -1.66 -0.24 -13.84
N LEU A 121 -1.07 0.17 -14.96
CA LEU A 121 -1.47 -0.22 -16.29
C LEU A 121 -0.58 -1.34 -16.83
N SER A 122 -1.10 -2.57 -16.78
CA SER A 122 -0.50 -3.73 -17.43
C SER A 122 -1.48 -4.39 -18.39
N VAL A 123 -1.00 -4.71 -19.59
CA VAL A 123 -1.75 -5.48 -20.60
C VAL A 123 -2.19 -6.83 -20.04
N LYS A 124 -1.34 -7.47 -19.22
CA LYS A 124 -1.65 -8.75 -18.58
C LYS A 124 -2.79 -8.61 -17.58
N VAL A 125 -2.75 -7.58 -16.72
CA VAL A 125 -3.84 -7.31 -15.76
C VAL A 125 -5.14 -7.02 -16.50
N ILE A 126 -5.12 -6.20 -17.54
CA ILE A 126 -6.30 -5.90 -18.36
C ILE A 126 -6.88 -7.16 -19.00
N ASN A 127 -6.03 -8.04 -19.54
CA ASN A 127 -6.48 -9.31 -20.14
C ASN A 127 -7.09 -10.26 -19.09
N LEU A 128 -6.49 -10.35 -17.90
CA LEU A 128 -7.04 -11.12 -16.80
C LEU A 128 -8.38 -10.55 -16.32
N CYS A 129 -8.50 -9.23 -16.21
CA CYS A 129 -9.74 -8.55 -15.88
C CYS A 129 -10.85 -8.92 -16.87
N LYS A 130 -10.58 -8.85 -18.18
CA LYS A 130 -11.51 -9.28 -19.24
C LYS A 130 -11.90 -10.75 -19.10
N ALA A 131 -10.93 -11.65 -18.93
CA ALA A 131 -11.17 -13.09 -18.82
C ALA A 131 -12.01 -13.48 -17.58
N HIS A 132 -11.99 -12.66 -16.53
CA HIS A 132 -12.69 -12.91 -15.27
C HIS A 132 -13.91 -12.02 -15.03
N ASN A 133 -14.37 -11.28 -16.05
CA ASN A 133 -15.50 -10.35 -15.96
C ASN A 133 -15.33 -9.30 -14.84
N ILE A 134 -14.10 -8.75 -14.74
CA ILE A 134 -13.74 -7.69 -13.80
C ILE A 134 -13.64 -6.39 -14.56
N LEU A 135 -14.47 -5.41 -14.19
CA LEU A 135 -14.35 -4.04 -14.65
C LEU A 135 -13.16 -3.37 -13.96
N PHE A 136 -12.14 -3.00 -14.73
CA PHE A 136 -10.99 -2.25 -14.23
C PHE A 136 -11.23 -0.76 -14.43
N VAL A 137 -11.36 -0.01 -13.33
CA VAL A 137 -11.74 1.41 -13.33
C VAL A 137 -10.64 2.24 -12.69
N LEU A 138 -10.34 3.38 -13.32
CA LEU A 138 -9.34 4.31 -12.82
C LEU A 138 -10.03 5.62 -12.43
N HIS A 139 -9.59 6.20 -11.32
CA HIS A 139 -10.07 7.50 -10.89
C HIS A 139 -9.66 8.59 -11.89
N PRO A 140 -10.49 9.65 -12.04
CA PRO A 140 -10.09 10.84 -12.78
C PRO A 140 -8.78 11.42 -12.23
N PRO A 141 -7.93 12.02 -13.09
CA PRO A 141 -6.73 12.71 -12.63
C PRO A 141 -7.05 13.75 -11.53
N ASN A 142 -6.16 13.87 -10.55
CA ASN A 142 -6.26 14.84 -9.44
C ASN A 142 -7.52 14.72 -8.56
N SER A 143 -8.20 13.57 -8.55
CA SER A 143 -9.43 13.36 -7.76
C SER A 143 -9.24 12.53 -6.48
N THR A 144 -8.00 12.20 -6.11
CA THR A 144 -7.67 11.36 -4.95
C THR A 144 -8.37 11.80 -3.66
N HIS A 145 -8.32 13.11 -3.37
CA HIS A 145 -8.96 13.72 -2.19
C HIS A 145 -10.50 13.56 -2.13
N LEU A 146 -11.15 13.23 -3.24
CA LEU A 146 -12.60 13.01 -3.33
C LEU A 146 -12.96 11.54 -3.47
N CYS A 147 -12.17 10.80 -4.25
CA CYS A 147 -12.56 9.49 -4.75
C CYS A 147 -11.80 8.32 -4.11
N GLN A 148 -10.70 8.58 -3.38
CA GLN A 148 -9.84 7.54 -2.84
C GLN A 148 -10.09 7.35 -1.32
N PRO A 149 -10.95 6.39 -0.93
CA PRO A 149 -11.32 6.21 0.48
C PRO A 149 -10.14 5.73 1.34
N LEU A 150 -9.19 4.97 0.77
CA LEU A 150 -8.01 4.50 1.49
C LEU A 150 -7.12 5.67 1.94
N ASP A 151 -6.85 6.62 1.06
CA ASP A 151 -6.10 7.83 1.39
C ASP A 151 -6.81 8.69 2.45
N VAL A 152 -8.11 8.95 2.25
CA VAL A 152 -8.85 9.90 3.10
C VAL A 152 -9.12 9.34 4.49
N ALA A 153 -9.49 8.05 4.59
CA ALA A 153 -9.98 7.46 5.84
C ALA A 153 -8.98 6.52 6.53
N VAL A 154 -8.15 5.79 5.79
CA VAL A 154 -7.35 4.68 6.34
C VAL A 154 -5.90 5.07 6.54
N PHE A 155 -5.22 5.56 5.50
CA PHE A 155 -3.78 5.76 5.52
C PHE A 155 -3.31 6.83 6.50
N ARG A 156 -4.13 7.86 6.72
CA ARG A 156 -3.84 8.87 7.75
C ARG A 156 -3.76 8.24 9.14
N LEU A 157 -4.74 7.42 9.52
CA LEU A 157 -4.74 6.75 10.83
C LEU A 157 -3.61 5.72 10.93
N LEU A 158 -3.40 4.92 9.87
CA LEU A 158 -2.31 3.96 9.80
C LEU A 158 -0.95 4.62 10.05
N LYS A 159 -0.65 5.72 9.36
CA LYS A 159 0.62 6.46 9.53
C LYS A 159 0.74 7.08 10.91
N MET A 160 -0.37 7.48 11.55
CA MET A 160 -0.36 7.98 12.92
C MET A 160 0.04 6.89 13.92
N PHE A 161 -0.59 5.70 13.84
CA PHE A 161 -0.26 4.57 14.71
C PHE A 161 1.13 4.03 14.45
N TRP A 162 1.54 3.95 13.17
CA TRP A 162 2.89 3.53 12.80
C TRP A 162 3.96 4.40 13.49
N ARG A 163 3.78 5.72 13.48
CA ARG A 163 4.69 6.65 14.18
C ARG A 163 4.72 6.45 15.69
N GLN A 164 3.63 5.99 16.31
CA GLN A 164 3.63 5.69 17.75
C GLN A 164 4.48 4.46 18.02
N VAL A 165 4.26 3.38 17.26
CA VAL A 165 4.99 2.11 17.40
C VAL A 165 6.50 2.29 17.22
N ILE A 166 6.95 3.07 16.22
CA ILE A 166 8.39 3.28 15.98
C ILE A 166 9.04 4.30 16.94
N ASN A 167 8.26 4.97 17.79
CA ASN A 167 8.79 5.85 18.85
C ASN A 167 8.93 5.14 20.21
N GLU A 168 8.37 3.93 20.35
CA GLU A 168 8.54 3.08 21.54
C GLU A 168 9.89 2.36 21.51
#